data_AF-A0A821IEH5-F1
#
_entry.id   AF-A0A821IEH5-F1
#
_cell.length_a   1.000
_cell.length_b   1.000
_cell.length_c   1.000
_cell.angle_alpha   90.00
_cell.angle_beta   90.00
_cell.angle_gamma   90.00
#
_symmetry.space_group_name_H-M   'P 1'
#
loop_
_entity.id
_entity.type
_entity.pdbx_description
1 polymer ?
#
loop_
_entity_poly.entity_id
_entity_poly.type
_entity_poly.pdbx_seq_one_letter_code
_entity_poly.pdbx_strand_id
1 'polypeptide(L)'
;KDAGLILAIGVFSLIAGFVFFESIYWFIPNKKMSFKVTWCGALVAACTLEIFLILFPLYVRRFMGNYAGQIGFAVILLLFFFYFATILILGAQINAFFFEHYKPLVDGLGTYISQMHQEHGVGDPSRPLSEDETDIRTGQPPHRNALLEKLWPSKTASSAEHGEL
;
A
#
# COMPACT_ATOMS: atom_id res chain seq x y z
N LYS A 1 15.25 -46.06 -10.38
CA LYS A 1 15.20 -45.37 -9.06
C LYS A 1 15.50 -43.88 -9.21
N ASP A 2 16.31 -43.50 -10.20
CA ASP A 2 16.80 -42.13 -10.38
C ASP A 2 15.72 -41.14 -10.83
N ALA A 3 14.73 -41.59 -11.63
CA ALA A 3 13.62 -40.75 -12.05
C ALA A 3 12.76 -40.23 -10.88
N GLY A 4 12.52 -41.07 -9.87
CA GLY A 4 11.76 -40.66 -8.68
C GLY A 4 12.50 -39.64 -7.82
N LEU A 5 13.82 -39.76 -7.73
CA LEU A 5 14.67 -38.82 -7.00
C LEU A 5 14.70 -37.44 -7.70
N ILE A 6 14.87 -37.41 -9.01
CA ILE A 6 14.87 -36.17 -9.80
C ILE A 6 13.53 -35.44 -9.65
N LEU A 7 12.43 -36.19 -9.70
CA LEU A 7 11.08 -35.62 -9.56
C LEU A 7 10.86 -35.08 -8.14
N ALA A 8 11.32 -35.79 -7.11
CA ALA A 8 11.27 -35.31 -5.72
C ALA A 8 12.09 -34.02 -5.51
N ILE A 9 13.28 -33.92 -6.11
CA ILE A 9 14.13 -32.72 -6.03
C ILE A 9 13.46 -31.53 -6.72
N GLY A 10 12.88 -31.73 -7.91
CA GLY A 10 12.15 -30.67 -8.61
C GLY A 10 10.95 -30.17 -7.82
N VAL A 11 10.12 -31.09 -7.29
CA VAL A 11 8.97 -30.72 -6.46
C VAL A 11 9.41 -29.99 -5.19
N PHE A 12 10.47 -30.44 -4.52
CA PHE A 12 11.01 -29.77 -3.35
C PHE A 12 11.50 -28.35 -3.67
N SER A 13 12.19 -28.18 -4.80
CA SER A 13 12.71 -26.89 -5.25
C SER A 13 11.58 -25.92 -5.56
N LEU A 14 10.53 -26.40 -6.23
CA LEU A 14 9.34 -25.61 -6.54
C LEU A 14 8.61 -25.16 -5.27
N ILE A 15 8.42 -26.07 -4.30
CA ILE A 15 7.79 -25.73 -3.01
C ILE A 15 8.65 -24.70 -2.25
N ALA A 16 9.97 -24.88 -2.21
CA ALA A 16 10.86 -23.93 -1.56
C ALA A 16 10.81 -22.55 -2.23
N GLY A 17 10.82 -22.50 -3.57
CA GLY A 17 10.68 -21.25 -4.34
C GLY A 17 9.33 -20.58 -4.09
N PHE A 18 8.25 -21.35 -4.05
CA PHE A 18 6.92 -20.85 -3.71
C PHE A 18 6.89 -20.21 -2.32
N VAL A 19 7.38 -20.91 -1.30
CA VAL A 19 7.45 -20.40 0.08
C VAL A 19 8.33 -19.16 0.18
N PHE A 20 9.43 -19.12 -0.57
CA PHE A 20 10.33 -17.96 -0.62
C PHE A 20 9.64 -16.72 -1.19
N PHE A 21 8.99 -16.82 -2.35
CA PHE A 21 8.26 -15.70 -2.94
C PHE A 21 7.04 -15.29 -2.12
N GLU A 22 6.29 -16.26 -1.57
CA GLU A 22 5.17 -15.99 -0.67
C GLU A 22 5.65 -15.21 0.58
N SER A 23 6.80 -15.59 1.15
CA SER A 23 7.41 -14.87 2.27
C SER A 23 7.75 -13.44 1.88
N ILE A 24 8.36 -13.22 0.72
CA ILE A 24 8.69 -11.88 0.22
C ILE A 24 7.42 -11.04 0.05
N TYR A 25 6.37 -11.60 -0.55
CA TYR A 25 5.09 -10.91 -0.72
C TYR A 25 4.32 -10.73 0.58
N TRP A 26 4.66 -11.45 1.64
CA TRP A 26 4.12 -11.24 2.97
C TRP A 26 4.87 -10.15 3.75
N PHE A 27 6.21 -10.15 3.69
CA PHE A 27 7.05 -9.22 4.45
C PHE A 27 7.12 -7.81 3.85
N ILE A 28 7.11 -7.69 2.51
CA ILE A 28 7.23 -6.39 1.84
C ILE A 28 6.02 -5.48 2.11
N PRO A 29 4.76 -5.92 1.94
CA PRO A 29 3.63 -5.07 2.24
C PRO A 29 3.45 -5.00 3.76
N ASN A 30 3.73 -3.84 4.35
CA ASN A 30 3.39 -3.50 5.73
C ASN A 30 1.86 -3.40 5.99
N LYS A 31 1.04 -4.04 5.14
CA LYS A 31 -0.42 -4.13 5.25
C LYS A 31 -0.83 -5.59 5.38
N LYS A 32 -1.81 -5.87 6.24
CA LYS A 32 -2.36 -7.21 6.47
C LYS A 32 -3.08 -7.71 5.21
N MET A 33 -2.34 -8.27 4.26
CA MET A 33 -2.92 -9.01 3.13
C MET A 33 -3.34 -10.41 3.58
N SER A 34 -4.34 -10.97 2.93
CA SER A 34 -4.77 -12.36 3.16
C SER A 34 -3.93 -13.29 2.28
N PHE A 35 -3.32 -14.32 2.86
CA PHE A 35 -2.53 -15.37 2.17
C PHE A 35 -3.26 -16.02 0.96
N LYS A 36 -4.59 -15.88 0.90
CA LYS A 36 -5.42 -16.41 -0.19
C LYS A 36 -5.34 -15.60 -1.49
N VAL A 37 -4.71 -14.42 -1.47
CA VAL A 37 -4.59 -13.54 -2.64
C VAL A 37 -3.19 -13.61 -3.27
N THR A 38 -2.15 -13.83 -2.45
CA THR A 38 -0.73 -13.86 -2.84
C THR A 38 -0.26 -15.10 -3.58
N TRP A 39 -0.90 -16.25 -3.35
CA TRP A 39 -0.43 -17.54 -3.84
C TRP A 39 -0.31 -17.62 -5.38
N CYS A 40 -1.18 -16.93 -6.12
CA CYS A 40 -1.13 -16.96 -7.59
C CYS A 40 0.14 -16.29 -8.13
N GLY A 41 0.48 -15.11 -7.59
CA GLY A 41 1.71 -14.40 -7.92
C GLY A 41 2.96 -15.19 -7.49
N ALA A 42 2.93 -15.78 -6.28
CA ALA A 42 4.04 -16.58 -5.77
C ALA A 42 4.29 -17.85 -6.60
N LEU A 43 3.23 -18.52 -7.07
CA LEU A 43 3.34 -19.70 -7.92
C LEU A 43 3.94 -19.35 -9.29
N VAL A 44 3.47 -18.26 -9.92
CA VAL A 44 4.03 -17.80 -11.20
C VAL A 44 5.50 -17.41 -11.04
N ALA A 45 5.85 -16.71 -9.97
CA ALA A 45 7.22 -16.32 -9.67
C ALA A 45 8.12 -17.55 -9.43
N ALA A 46 7.65 -18.52 -8.64
CA ALA A 46 8.37 -19.76 -8.36
C ALA A 46 8.62 -20.59 -9.63
N CYS A 47 7.58 -20.83 -10.44
CA CYS A 47 7.71 -21.54 -11.71
C CYS A 47 8.70 -20.85 -12.66
N THR A 48 8.64 -19.52 -12.76
CA THR A 48 9.54 -18.76 -13.63
C THR A 48 10.97 -18.78 -13.12
N LEU A 49 11.17 -18.70 -11.80
CA LEU A 49 12.48 -18.85 -11.18
C LEU A 49 13.07 -20.25 -11.40
N GLU A 50 12.26 -21.30 -11.25
CA GLU A 50 12.66 -22.69 -11.48
C GLU A 50 13.25 -22.87 -12.89
N ILE A 51 12.58 -22.34 -13.91
CA ILE A 51 13.06 -22.33 -15.29
C ILE A 51 14.43 -21.62 -15.36
N PHE A 52 14.56 -20.47 -14.73
CA PHE A 52 15.81 -19.71 -14.70
C PHE A 52 16.97 -20.46 -14.02
N LEU A 53 16.67 -21.16 -12.92
CA LEU A 53 17.62 -21.99 -12.19
C LEU A 53 18.08 -23.22 -12.99
N ILE A 54 17.27 -23.70 -13.93
CA ILE A 54 17.65 -24.77 -14.87
C ILE A 54 18.51 -24.21 -16.02
N LEU A 55 18.18 -23.02 -16.53
CA LEU A 55 18.91 -22.38 -17.62
C LEU A 55 20.34 -21.99 -17.22
N PHE A 56 20.53 -21.55 -15.96
CA PHE A 56 21.83 -21.12 -15.46
C PHE A 56 22.95 -22.19 -15.54
N PRO A 57 22.80 -23.41 -15.00
CA PRO A 57 23.82 -24.46 -15.11
C PRO A 57 24.01 -24.93 -16.56
N LEU A 58 22.97 -24.86 -17.40
CA LEU A 58 23.09 -25.15 -18.83
C LEU A 58 24.04 -24.15 -19.52
N TYR A 59 23.91 -22.86 -19.21
CA TYR A 59 24.85 -21.84 -19.67
C TYR A 59 26.27 -22.13 -19.20
N VAL A 60 26.44 -22.38 -17.89
CA VAL A 60 27.76 -22.65 -17.29
C VAL A 60 28.43 -23.84 -17.98
N ARG A 61 27.72 -24.95 -18.15
CA ARG A 61 28.23 -26.17 -18.80
C ARG A 61 28.65 -25.93 -20.25
N ARG A 62 27.96 -25.05 -20.98
CA ARG A 62 28.20 -24.83 -22.41
C ARG A 62 29.29 -23.80 -22.70
N PHE A 63 29.43 -22.79 -21.84
CA PHE A 63 30.23 -21.60 -22.13
C PHE A 63 31.43 -21.36 -21.20
N MET A 64 31.52 -21.97 -20.01
CA MET A 64 32.64 -21.71 -19.07
C MET A 64 33.98 -22.35 -19.44
N GLY A 65 34.09 -23.12 -20.51
CA GLY A 65 35.34 -23.78 -20.92
C GLY A 65 36.44 -22.84 -21.45
N ASN A 66 36.15 -21.55 -21.60
CA ASN A 66 36.97 -20.58 -22.32
C ASN A 66 37.09 -19.30 -21.49
N TYR A 67 38.17 -18.53 -21.68
CA TYR A 67 38.40 -17.25 -20.99
C TYR A 67 37.25 -16.23 -21.23
N ALA A 68 36.69 -16.23 -22.44
CA ALA A 68 35.51 -15.42 -22.79
C ALA A 68 34.26 -15.81 -21.98
N GLY A 69 34.09 -17.09 -21.63
CA GLY A 69 33.00 -17.57 -20.80
C GLY A 69 33.10 -17.14 -19.34
N GLN A 70 34.34 -17.01 -18.84
CA GLN A 70 34.58 -16.50 -17.49
C GLN A 70 34.22 -15.01 -17.37
N ILE A 71 34.53 -14.19 -18.37
CA ILE A 71 34.10 -12.79 -18.44
C ILE A 71 32.58 -12.70 -18.67
N GLY A 72 32.04 -13.53 -19.56
CA GLY A 72 30.61 -13.63 -19.83
C GLY A 72 29.78 -14.04 -18.61
N PHE A 73 30.38 -14.75 -17.64
CA PHE A 73 29.71 -15.14 -16.41
C PHE A 73 29.24 -13.94 -15.58
N ALA A 74 30.03 -12.86 -15.49
CA ALA A 74 29.59 -11.66 -14.78
C ALA A 74 28.35 -11.04 -15.46
N VAL A 75 28.31 -11.04 -16.80
CA VAL A 75 27.18 -10.54 -17.58
C VAL A 75 25.94 -11.42 -17.42
N ILE A 76 26.10 -12.76 -17.47
CA ILE A 76 24.96 -13.67 -17.26
C ILE A 76 24.42 -13.56 -15.84
N LEU A 77 25.30 -13.34 -14.85
CA LEU A 77 24.90 -13.16 -13.46
C LEU A 77 24.15 -11.84 -13.26
N LEU A 78 24.59 -10.77 -13.90
CA LEU A 78 23.85 -9.51 -13.93
C LEU A 78 22.46 -9.70 -14.56
N LEU A 79 22.40 -10.42 -15.68
CA LEU A 79 21.15 -10.75 -16.35
C LEU A 79 20.25 -11.61 -15.46
N PHE A 80 20.81 -12.56 -14.71
CA PHE A 80 20.08 -13.35 -13.72
C PHE A 80 19.42 -12.46 -12.67
N PHE A 81 20.17 -11.53 -12.05
CA PHE A 81 19.58 -10.62 -11.06
C PHE A 81 18.54 -9.68 -11.67
N PHE A 82 18.76 -9.22 -12.91
CA PHE A 82 17.79 -8.43 -13.66
C PHE A 82 16.47 -9.19 -13.86
N TYR A 83 16.53 -10.44 -14.33
CA TYR A 83 15.34 -11.27 -14.49
C TYR A 83 14.72 -11.65 -13.15
N PHE A 84 15.52 -11.94 -12.13
CA PHE A 84 15.02 -12.20 -10.78
C PHE A 84 14.20 -11.02 -10.23
N ALA A 85 14.71 -9.79 -10.36
CA ALA A 85 13.97 -8.60 -9.99
C ALA A 85 12.70 -8.41 -10.84
N THR A 86 12.77 -8.70 -12.14
CA THR A 86 11.61 -8.64 -13.04
C THR A 86 10.52 -9.63 -12.63
N ILE A 87 10.89 -10.86 -12.30
CA ILE A 87 9.98 -11.91 -11.82
C ILE A 87 9.31 -11.49 -10.51
N LEU A 88 10.09 -10.90 -9.58
CA LEU A 88 9.56 -10.36 -8.33
C LEU A 88 8.46 -9.32 -8.58
N ILE A 89 8.74 -8.34 -9.44
CA ILE A 89 7.80 -7.28 -9.79
C ILE A 89 6.57 -7.85 -10.50
N LEU A 90 6.77 -8.79 -11.44
CA LEU A 90 5.69 -9.39 -12.22
C LEU A 90 4.73 -10.18 -11.33
N GLY A 91 5.23 -11.01 -10.41
CA GLY A 91 4.37 -11.71 -9.46
C GLY A 91 3.69 -10.76 -8.46
N ALA A 92 4.33 -9.64 -8.11
CA ALA A 92 3.70 -8.60 -7.29
C ALA A 92 2.58 -7.87 -8.04
N GLN A 93 2.75 -7.62 -9.35
CA GLN A 93 1.71 -7.03 -10.21
C GLN A 93 0.51 -7.95 -10.35
N ILE A 94 0.75 -9.26 -10.57
CA ILE A 94 -0.30 -10.27 -10.60
C ILE A 94 -1.04 -10.26 -9.27
N ASN A 95 -0.32 -10.30 -8.15
CA ASN A 95 -0.92 -10.27 -6.82
C ASN A 95 -1.75 -8.98 -6.57
N ALA A 96 -1.24 -7.82 -6.98
CA ALA A 96 -1.95 -6.55 -6.86
C ALA A 96 -3.26 -6.54 -7.67
N PHE A 97 -3.25 -7.09 -8.89
CA PHE A 97 -4.44 -7.22 -9.73
C PHE A 97 -5.54 -8.05 -9.05
N PHE A 98 -5.17 -9.08 -8.27
CA PHE A 98 -6.14 -9.87 -7.50
C PHE A 98 -6.58 -9.17 -6.20
N PHE A 99 -5.77 -8.28 -5.62
CA PHE A 99 -6.08 -7.57 -4.37
C PHE A 99 -7.01 -6.37 -4.58
N GLU A 100 -6.88 -5.66 -5.70
CA GLU A 100 -7.64 -4.44 -5.92
C GLU A 100 -9.05 -4.71 -6.49
N HIS A 101 -9.95 -5.12 -5.61
CA HIS A 101 -11.28 -4.50 -5.60
C HIS A 101 -11.09 -3.04 -5.18
N TYR A 102 -10.69 -2.19 -6.13
CA TYR A 102 -10.68 -0.75 -5.93
C TYR A 102 -12.10 -0.36 -5.48
N LYS A 103 -12.25 0.09 -4.23
CA LYS A 103 -13.24 1.12 -3.93
C LYS A 103 -12.61 2.40 -4.46
N PRO A 104 -12.93 2.86 -5.68
CA PRO A 104 -12.41 4.12 -6.14
C PRO A 104 -12.84 5.19 -5.14
N LEU A 105 -11.95 6.12 -4.84
CA LEU A 105 -12.17 7.25 -3.93
C LEU A 105 -13.45 8.06 -4.28
N VAL A 106 -14.00 7.88 -5.48
CA VAL A 106 -15.30 8.38 -5.95
C VAL A 106 -16.46 8.04 -5.01
N ASP A 107 -16.54 6.81 -4.47
CA ASP A 107 -17.61 6.44 -3.52
C ASP A 107 -17.49 7.22 -2.20
N GLY A 108 -16.25 7.44 -1.76
CA GLY A 108 -15.95 8.22 -0.55
C GLY A 108 -16.24 9.69 -0.76
N LEU A 109 -15.70 10.29 -1.83
CA LEU A 109 -15.85 11.72 -2.14
C LEU A 109 -17.32 12.10 -2.33
N GLY A 110 -18.09 11.27 -3.05
CA GLY A 110 -19.54 11.41 -3.19
C GLY A 110 -20.27 11.42 -1.85
N THR A 111 -19.88 10.52 -0.93
CA THR A 111 -20.46 10.46 0.41
C THR A 111 -20.08 11.68 1.25
N TYR A 112 -18.81 12.13 1.20
CA TYR A 112 -18.35 13.32 1.92
C TYR A 112 -18.99 14.62 1.41
N ILE A 113 -19.12 14.81 0.09
CA ILE A 113 -19.82 15.99 -0.46
C ILE A 113 -21.34 15.92 -0.23
N SER A 114 -21.96 14.74 -0.22
CA SER A 114 -23.36 14.58 0.17
C SER A 114 -23.59 14.88 1.65
N GLN A 115 -22.67 14.50 2.54
CA GLN A 115 -22.71 14.87 3.95
C GLN A 115 -22.48 16.38 4.15
N MET A 116 -21.50 16.96 3.46
CA MET A 116 -21.24 18.41 3.50
C MET A 116 -22.41 19.22 2.93
N HIS A 117 -23.09 18.71 1.90
CA HIS A 117 -24.33 19.33 1.38
C HIS A 117 -25.47 19.31 2.41
N GLN A 118 -25.49 18.32 3.31
CA GLN A 118 -26.45 18.30 4.42
C GLN A 118 -26.03 19.16 5.62
N GLU A 119 -24.75 19.20 5.98
CA GLU A 119 -24.26 20.02 7.12
C GLU A 119 -24.16 21.51 6.77
N HIS A 120 -23.62 21.84 5.60
CA HIS A 120 -23.62 23.17 5.02
C HIS A 120 -24.70 23.24 3.95
N GLY A 121 -25.94 23.41 4.38
CA GLY A 121 -26.98 23.92 3.50
C GLY A 121 -26.53 25.28 2.96
N VAL A 122 -25.92 25.29 1.77
CA VAL A 122 -25.71 26.50 0.98
C VAL A 122 -27.07 27.16 0.91
N GLY A 123 -27.16 28.32 1.56
CA GLY A 123 -28.39 28.86 2.12
C GLY A 123 -29.59 28.74 1.21
N ASP A 124 -30.66 28.15 1.75
CA ASP A 124 -32.01 28.50 1.33
C ASP A 124 -32.10 30.04 1.32
N PRO A 125 -32.26 30.69 0.15
CA PRO A 125 -32.30 32.15 0.06
C PRO A 125 -33.47 32.77 0.84
N SER A 126 -34.44 31.93 1.24
CA SER A 126 -35.60 32.29 2.05
C SER A 126 -35.30 32.29 3.55
N ARG A 127 -34.16 31.71 3.96
CA ARG A 127 -33.78 31.63 5.37
C ARG A 127 -33.31 33.02 5.83
N PRO A 128 -33.92 33.58 6.90
CA PRO A 128 -33.44 34.84 7.45
C PRO A 128 -31.98 34.69 7.88
N LEU A 129 -31.11 35.55 7.34
CA LEU A 129 -29.69 35.54 7.62
C LEU A 129 -29.48 35.75 9.12
N SER A 130 -28.64 34.91 9.74
CA SER A 130 -28.19 35.13 11.11
C SER A 130 -27.38 36.43 11.20
N GLU A 131 -27.42 37.08 12.37
CA GLU A 131 -26.73 38.36 12.63
C GLU A 131 -25.23 38.30 12.25
N ASP A 132 -24.57 37.17 12.53
CA ASP A 132 -23.16 36.90 12.17
C ASP A 132 -22.89 37.02 10.65
N GLU A 133 -23.83 36.58 9.80
CA GLU A 133 -23.66 36.59 8.34
C GLU A 133 -24.00 37.98 7.75
N THR A 134 -24.87 38.72 8.45
CA THR A 134 -25.26 40.09 8.12
C THR A 134 -24.12 41.07 8.42
N ASP A 135 -23.42 40.88 9.53
CA ASP A 135 -22.25 41.67 9.92
C ASP A 135 -21.06 41.45 8.98
N ILE A 136 -20.81 40.22 8.55
CA ILE A 136 -19.78 39.89 7.54
C ILE A 136 -20.09 40.59 6.21
N ARG A 137 -21.37 40.62 5.81
CA ARG A 137 -21.80 41.22 4.54
C ARG A 137 -21.78 42.75 4.56
N THR A 138 -21.99 43.36 5.73
CA THR A 138 -21.95 44.81 5.94
C THR A 138 -20.54 45.32 6.30
N GLY A 139 -19.57 44.42 6.47
CA GLY A 139 -18.19 44.75 6.79
C GLY A 139 -18.00 45.28 8.22
N GLN A 140 -18.98 45.08 9.09
CA GLN A 140 -18.91 45.48 10.49
C GLN A 140 -18.12 44.43 11.27
N PRO A 141 -16.97 44.77 11.88
CA PRO A 141 -16.19 43.79 12.62
C PRO A 141 -16.97 43.33 13.86
N PRO A 142 -17.02 42.01 14.14
CA PRO A 142 -17.72 41.49 15.29
C PRO A 142 -17.16 42.12 16.57
N HIS A 143 -18.05 42.48 17.49
CA HIS A 143 -17.68 43.17 18.72
C HIS A 143 -16.61 42.34 19.44
N ARG A 144 -15.41 42.91 19.62
CA ARG A 144 -14.19 42.18 20.00
C ARG A 144 -14.38 41.29 21.24
N ASN A 145 -15.24 41.70 22.16
CA ASN A 145 -15.54 40.96 23.39
C ASN A 145 -16.39 39.70 23.15
N ALA A 146 -17.24 39.69 22.11
CA ALA A 146 -18.07 38.53 21.76
C ALA A 146 -17.21 37.38 21.19
N LEU A 147 -16.19 37.70 20.39
CA LEU A 147 -15.24 36.69 19.92
C LEU A 147 -14.40 36.10 21.04
N LEU A 148 -14.01 36.92 22.03
CA LEU A 148 -13.22 36.46 23.16
C LEU A 148 -14.00 35.54 24.09
N GLU A 149 -15.29 35.78 24.33
CA GLU A 149 -16.12 34.84 25.11
C GLU A 149 -16.39 33.53 24.36
N LYS A 150 -16.58 33.59 23.04
CA LYS A 150 -16.81 32.41 22.19
C LYS A 150 -15.57 31.53 22.07
N LEU A 151 -14.37 32.14 21.99
CA LEU A 151 -13.10 31.43 21.80
C LEU A 151 -12.38 31.07 23.11
N TRP A 152 -12.61 31.83 24.19
CA TRP A 152 -11.96 31.63 25.48
C TRP A 152 -12.95 31.90 26.64
N PRO A 153 -13.87 30.96 26.94
CA PRO A 153 -14.71 31.06 28.12
C PRO A 153 -13.84 30.90 29.37
N SER A 154 -13.52 32.01 30.06
CA SER A 154 -12.65 31.98 31.23
C SER A 154 -13.32 31.23 32.39
N LYS A 155 -12.87 30.00 32.66
CA LYS A 155 -13.11 29.31 33.93
C LYS A 155 -12.31 30.01 35.05
N THR A 156 -12.83 31.11 35.58
CA THR A 156 -12.28 31.76 36.79
C THR A 156 -13.31 31.91 37.91
N ALA A 157 -14.47 31.26 37.82
CA ALA A 157 -15.42 31.14 38.93
C ALA A 157 -15.26 29.82 39.71
N SER A 158 -14.02 29.38 39.99
CA SER A 158 -13.75 28.15 40.76
C SER A 158 -12.55 28.28 41.71
N SER A 159 -12.31 29.47 42.26
CA SER A 159 -11.27 29.69 43.29
C SER A 159 -11.75 30.71 44.33
N ALA A 160 -12.94 30.48 44.91
CA ALA A 160 -13.45 31.23 46.06
C ALA A 160 -14.18 30.35 47.10
N GLU A 161 -14.08 29.01 47.04
CA GLU A 161 -14.76 28.10 48.00
C GLU A 161 -13.85 27.10 48.72
N HIS A 162 -12.53 27.30 48.72
CA HIS A 162 -11.61 26.49 49.55
C HIS A 162 -10.62 27.40 50.26
N GLY A 163 -11.07 27.94 51.40
CA GLY A 163 -10.26 28.81 52.24
C GLY A 163 -10.97 29.32 53.49
N GLU A 164 -11.95 28.58 54.03
CA GLU A 164 -12.38 28.71 55.42
C GLU A 164 -12.59 27.30 55.97
N LEU A 165 -11.63 26.83 56.78
CA LEU A 165 -11.77 26.09 58.04
C LEU A 165 -10.37 25.84 58.61
#